data_AF-A0A8T4ZRM0-F1
#
_entry.id   AF-A0A8T4ZRM0-F1
#
_cell.length_a   1.000
_cell.length_b   1.000
_cell.length_c   1.000
_cell.angle_alpha   90.00
_cell.angle_beta   90.00
_cell.angle_gamma   90.00
#
_symmetry.space_group_name_H-M   'P 1'
#
loop_
_entity.id
_entity.type
_entity.pdbx_description
1 polymer ?
#
loop_
_entity_poly.entity_id
_entity_poly.type
_entity_poly.pdbx_seq_one_letter_code
_entity_poly.pdbx_strand_id
1 'polypeptide(L)'
;MEKKDNFTVLIEKLERMEQLQKIDASVVKILDELIENCKEAERFWVESERTPVDISFLLYHSTRNSRLVLEKMKNRFITATKKNENPHVIADSIEIVPILSELYEATLSLKERPITPEILSFISNRLKLLRNMAHKVSMMPSPEEEIAEIDKAKFKKRFSHFAETLQAMFIEA
;
A
#
# COMPACT_ATOMS: atom_id res chain seq x y z
N MET A 1 -20.60 -1.52 21.80
CA MET A 1 -19.32 -2.25 21.64
C MET A 1 -18.66 -1.67 20.41
N GLU A 2 -17.62 -0.87 20.58
CA GLU A 2 -16.92 -0.20 19.48
C GLU A 2 -16.24 -1.25 18.60
N LYS A 3 -16.44 -1.18 17.28
CA LYS A 3 -15.78 -2.10 16.34
C LYS A 3 -14.30 -1.73 16.33
N LYS A 4 -13.44 -2.59 16.89
CA LYS A 4 -11.99 -2.37 16.84
C LYS A 4 -11.53 -2.28 15.39
N ASP A 5 -10.66 -1.32 15.12
CA ASP A 5 -9.99 -1.17 13.82
C ASP A 5 -9.12 -2.41 13.50
N ASN A 6 -9.06 -2.77 12.22
CA ASN A 6 -8.38 -3.98 11.74
C ASN A 6 -6.86 -3.91 11.94
N PHE A 7 -6.24 -2.73 11.87
CA PHE A 7 -4.82 -2.58 12.19
C PHE A 7 -4.56 -2.81 13.69
N THR A 8 -5.44 -2.32 14.55
CA THR A 8 -5.35 -2.56 16.00
C THR A 8 -5.43 -4.06 16.31
N VAL A 9 -6.38 -4.78 15.70
CA VAL A 9 -6.49 -6.24 15.86
C VAL A 9 -5.27 -6.97 15.29
N LEU A 10 -4.71 -6.50 14.17
CA LEU A 10 -3.49 -7.05 13.58
C LEU A 10 -2.30 -6.91 14.52
N ILE A 11 -2.09 -5.73 15.10
CA ILE A 11 -0.99 -5.45 16.06
C ILE A 11 -1.11 -6.37 17.28
N GLU A 12 -2.28 -6.43 17.92
CA GLU A 12 -2.52 -7.30 19.08
C GLU A 12 -2.21 -8.78 18.76
N LYS A 13 -2.54 -9.25 17.55
CA LYS A 13 -2.22 -10.60 17.11
C LYS A 13 -0.73 -10.80 16.87
N LEU A 14 -0.05 -9.82 16.27
CA LEU A 14 1.39 -9.89 16.04
C LEU A 14 2.18 -9.97 17.35
N GLU A 15 1.84 -9.12 18.32
CA GLU A 15 2.45 -9.15 19.66
C GLU A 15 2.24 -10.50 20.34
N ARG A 16 1.03 -11.07 20.26
CA ARG A 16 0.75 -12.40 20.80
C ARG A 16 1.54 -13.50 20.07
N MET A 17 1.63 -13.42 18.74
CA MET A 17 2.40 -14.37 17.94
C MET A 17 3.90 -14.29 18.27
N GLU A 18 4.42 -13.10 18.52
CA GLU A 18 5.80 -12.87 18.95
C GLU A 18 6.05 -13.48 20.33
N GLN A 19 5.17 -13.23 21.30
CA GLN A 19 5.30 -13.84 22.64
C GLN A 19 5.26 -15.37 22.60
N LEU A 20 4.43 -15.95 21.73
CA LEU A 20 4.25 -17.40 21.59
C LEU A 20 5.22 -18.04 20.58
N GLN A 21 5.98 -17.23 19.83
CA GLN A 21 6.85 -17.66 18.72
C GLN A 21 6.13 -18.57 17.71
N LYS A 22 4.84 -18.30 17.49
CA LYS A 22 3.95 -19.16 16.71
C LYS A 22 2.98 -18.33 15.89
N ILE A 23 2.90 -18.67 14.60
CA ILE A 23 1.96 -18.05 13.67
C ILE A 23 0.52 -18.46 13.99
N ASP A 24 -0.36 -17.46 14.06
CA ASP A 24 -1.81 -17.59 14.07
C ASP A 24 -2.35 -17.34 12.65
N ALA A 25 -2.85 -18.39 12.01
CA ALA A 25 -3.35 -18.34 10.64
C ALA A 25 -4.55 -17.39 10.45
N SER A 26 -5.26 -17.03 11.53
CA SER A 26 -6.37 -16.07 11.43
C SER A 26 -5.93 -14.66 11.06
N VAL A 27 -4.63 -14.34 11.15
CA VAL A 27 -4.06 -13.07 10.65
C VAL A 27 -4.31 -12.87 9.15
N VAL A 28 -4.36 -13.96 8.38
CA VAL A 28 -4.59 -13.92 6.93
C VAL A 28 -5.93 -13.27 6.60
N LYS A 29 -6.98 -13.55 7.39
CA LYS A 29 -8.31 -12.95 7.18
C LYS A 29 -8.31 -11.44 7.42
N ILE A 30 -7.57 -10.98 8.45
CA ILE A 30 -7.47 -9.54 8.74
C ILE A 30 -6.71 -8.83 7.62
N LEU A 31 -5.64 -9.45 7.11
CA LEU A 31 -4.90 -8.92 5.96
C LEU A 31 -5.79 -8.85 4.72
N ASP A 32 -6.65 -9.84 4.47
CA ASP A 32 -7.62 -9.79 3.37
C ASP A 32 -8.57 -8.59 3.48
N GLU A 33 -9.12 -8.34 4.66
CA GLU A 33 -9.99 -7.18 4.88
C GLU A 33 -9.25 -5.85 4.66
N LEU A 34 -8.00 -5.73 5.14
CA LEU A 34 -7.17 -4.55 4.92
C LEU A 34 -6.82 -4.33 3.44
N ILE A 35 -6.54 -5.41 2.71
CA ILE A 35 -6.28 -5.38 1.26
C ILE A 35 -7.50 -4.88 0.50
N GLU A 36 -8.69 -5.39 0.81
CA GLU A 36 -9.93 -4.94 0.18
C GLU A 36 -10.25 -3.48 0.48
N ASN A 37 -10.02 -3.02 1.72
CA ASN A 37 -10.17 -1.61 2.06
C ASN A 37 -9.21 -0.72 1.25
N CYS A 38 -7.97 -1.16 1.02
CA CYS A 38 -7.04 -0.43 0.15
C CYS A 38 -7.56 -0.37 -1.29
N LYS A 39 -8.11 -1.46 -1.83
CA LYS A 39 -8.72 -1.46 -3.18
C LYS A 39 -9.92 -0.52 -3.29
N GLU A 40 -10.74 -0.42 -2.25
CA GLU A 40 -11.83 0.55 -2.17
C GLU A 40 -11.30 2.00 -2.16
N ALA A 41 -10.25 2.26 -1.39
CA ALA A 41 -9.61 3.57 -1.38
C ALA A 41 -8.98 3.91 -2.75
N GLU A 42 -8.31 2.96 -3.39
CA GLU A 42 -7.76 3.10 -4.74
C GLU A 42 -8.85 3.51 -5.74
N ARG A 43 -10.00 2.83 -5.75
CA ARG A 43 -11.14 3.19 -6.62
C ARG A 43 -11.63 4.61 -6.34
N PHE A 44 -11.79 4.97 -5.07
CA PHE A 44 -12.20 6.31 -4.69
C PHE A 44 -11.28 7.39 -5.26
N TRP A 45 -9.95 7.22 -5.16
CA TRP A 45 -9.00 8.21 -5.66
C TRP A 45 -8.98 8.30 -7.19
N VAL A 46 -9.27 7.20 -7.89
CA VAL A 46 -9.37 7.19 -9.36
C VAL A 46 -10.66 7.86 -9.84
N GLU A 47 -11.77 7.67 -9.13
CA GLU A 47 -13.10 8.15 -9.52
C GLU A 47 -13.42 9.55 -8.98
N SER A 48 -12.64 10.08 -8.04
CA SER A 48 -12.86 11.40 -7.46
C SER A 48 -12.61 12.52 -8.47
N GLU A 49 -13.69 13.15 -8.94
CA GLU A 49 -13.62 14.39 -9.73
C GLU A 49 -13.34 15.64 -8.88
N ARG A 50 -13.45 15.52 -7.55
CA ARG A 50 -13.29 16.65 -6.61
C ARG A 50 -11.84 16.96 -6.27
N THR A 51 -10.95 16.00 -6.49
CA THR A 51 -9.55 16.07 -6.09
C THR A 51 -8.69 16.29 -7.34
N PRO A 52 -7.81 17.29 -7.35
CA PRO A 52 -6.85 17.48 -8.45
C PRO A 52 -6.07 16.21 -8.78
N VAL A 53 -5.80 15.98 -10.07
CA VAL A 53 -5.24 14.72 -10.57
C VAL A 53 -3.90 14.39 -9.93
N ASP A 54 -3.04 15.38 -9.71
CA ASP A 54 -1.73 15.24 -9.06
C ASP A 54 -1.85 14.78 -7.60
N ILE A 55 -2.83 15.31 -6.87
CA ILE A 55 -3.14 14.90 -5.49
C ILE A 55 -3.73 13.49 -5.48
N SER A 56 -4.74 13.22 -6.32
CA SER A 56 -5.35 11.90 -6.46
C SER A 56 -4.31 10.85 -6.81
N PHE A 57 -3.34 11.19 -7.67
CA PHE A 57 -2.24 10.32 -8.05
C PHE A 57 -1.38 9.94 -6.84
N LEU A 58 -0.97 10.90 -6.00
CA LEU A 58 -0.20 10.61 -4.79
C LEU A 58 -0.98 9.70 -3.83
N LEU A 59 -2.25 9.98 -3.59
CA LEU A 59 -3.09 9.21 -2.65
C LEU A 59 -3.40 7.80 -3.17
N TYR A 60 -3.65 7.67 -4.47
CA TYR A 60 -3.74 6.40 -5.15
C TYR A 60 -2.44 5.59 -5.00
N HIS A 61 -1.28 6.21 -5.22
CA HIS A 61 -0.01 5.52 -5.09
C HIS A 61 0.30 5.11 -3.65
N SER A 62 -0.02 5.95 -2.68
CA SER A 62 0.12 5.61 -1.26
C SER A 62 -0.72 4.39 -0.89
N THR A 63 -2.00 4.40 -1.26
CA THR A 63 -2.92 3.29 -0.98
C THR A 63 -2.52 2.01 -1.70
N ARG A 64 -2.14 2.09 -2.98
CA ARG A 64 -1.63 0.95 -3.76
C ARG A 64 -0.35 0.35 -3.17
N ASN A 65 0.60 1.17 -2.73
CA ASN A 65 1.82 0.67 -2.09
C ASN A 65 1.50 -0.07 -0.79
N SER A 66 0.61 0.48 0.04
CA SER A 66 0.14 -0.20 1.25
C SER A 66 -0.49 -1.56 0.93
N ARG A 67 -1.37 -1.63 -0.08
CA ARG A 67 -1.98 -2.88 -0.53
C ARG A 67 -0.94 -3.92 -0.93
N LEU A 68 0.00 -3.56 -1.80
CA LEU A 68 0.99 -4.51 -2.31
C LEU A 68 1.89 -5.04 -1.19
N VAL A 69 2.24 -4.20 -0.21
CA VAL A 69 2.98 -4.64 0.99
C VAL A 69 2.13 -5.59 1.85
N LEU A 70 0.83 -5.30 2.04
CA LEU A 70 -0.09 -6.20 2.75
C LEU A 70 -0.25 -7.55 2.02
N GLU A 71 -0.33 -7.56 0.69
CA GLU A 71 -0.37 -8.77 -0.13
C GLU A 71 0.91 -9.60 0.04
N LYS A 72 2.08 -8.95 0.04
CA LYS A 72 3.37 -9.59 0.34
C LYS A 72 3.39 -10.20 1.73
N MET A 73 2.99 -9.43 2.74
CA MET A 73 2.90 -9.89 4.12
C MET A 73 1.98 -11.11 4.24
N LYS A 74 0.79 -11.06 3.64
CA LYS A 74 -0.16 -12.17 3.59
C LYS A 74 0.48 -13.43 2.98
N ASN A 75 1.12 -13.29 1.83
CA ASN A 75 1.77 -14.41 1.14
C ASN A 75 2.89 -15.03 1.99
N ARG A 76 3.66 -14.20 2.72
CA ARG A 76 4.66 -14.69 3.68
C ARG A 76 4.02 -15.46 4.81
N PHE A 77 2.96 -14.94 5.45
CA PHE A 77 2.24 -15.68 6.50
C PHE A 77 1.69 -17.04 6.02
N ILE A 78 1.12 -17.10 4.81
CA ILE A 78 0.60 -18.36 4.23
C ILE A 78 1.72 -19.38 4.00
N THR A 79 2.91 -18.93 3.59
CA THR A 79 4.01 -19.82 3.20
C THR A 79 5.05 -20.05 4.31
N ALA A 80 4.93 -19.34 5.43
CA ALA A 80 5.95 -19.32 6.48
C ALA A 80 6.26 -20.69 7.09
N THR A 81 5.26 -21.56 7.24
CA THR A 81 5.46 -22.93 7.73
C THR A 81 6.23 -23.81 6.75
N LYS A 82 6.08 -23.57 5.44
CA LYS A 82 6.78 -24.33 4.39
C LYS A 82 8.20 -23.81 4.14
N LYS A 83 8.43 -22.51 4.39
CA LYS A 83 9.69 -21.81 4.12
C LYS A 83 10.56 -21.57 5.35
N ASN A 84 10.18 -22.10 6.53
CA ASN A 84 10.84 -21.82 7.81
C ASN A 84 10.96 -20.32 8.13
N GLU A 85 9.97 -19.52 7.72
CA GLU A 85 9.92 -18.07 8.04
C GLU A 85 9.27 -17.79 9.41
N ASN A 86 8.75 -18.81 10.11
CA ASN A 86 8.37 -18.65 11.52
C ASN A 86 9.63 -18.66 12.38
N PRO A 87 9.89 -17.64 13.24
CA PRO A 87 9.06 -16.49 13.59
C PRO A 87 9.43 -15.18 12.86
N HIS A 88 10.44 -15.19 11.99
CA HIS A 88 10.94 -14.01 11.28
C HIS A 88 9.85 -13.16 10.61
N VAL A 89 8.85 -13.80 9.98
CA VAL A 89 7.71 -13.09 9.37
C VAL A 89 6.92 -12.26 10.38
N ILE A 90 6.86 -12.68 11.65
CA ILE A 90 6.18 -11.96 12.72
C ILE A 90 6.97 -10.69 13.06
N ALA A 91 8.27 -10.83 13.31
CA ALA A 91 9.15 -9.69 13.63
C ALA A 91 9.16 -8.65 12.50
N ASP A 92 9.32 -9.08 11.26
CA ASP A 92 9.25 -8.23 10.08
C ASP A 92 7.91 -7.50 9.97
N SER A 93 6.81 -8.19 10.30
CA SER A 93 5.46 -7.60 10.27
C SER A 93 5.28 -6.55 11.37
N ILE A 94 5.81 -6.80 12.57
CA ILE A 94 5.78 -5.84 13.70
C ILE A 94 6.49 -4.54 13.32
N GLU A 95 7.61 -4.61 12.60
CA GLU A 95 8.33 -3.40 12.17
C GLU A 95 7.54 -2.54 11.17
N ILE A 96 6.77 -3.16 10.26
CA ILE A 96 6.15 -2.44 9.14
C ILE A 96 4.69 -2.04 9.37
N VAL A 97 3.94 -2.79 10.19
CA VAL A 97 2.50 -2.54 10.43
C VAL A 97 2.22 -1.14 10.99
N PRO A 98 2.99 -0.56 11.93
CA PRO A 98 2.75 0.79 12.40
C PRO A 98 2.81 1.84 11.27
N ILE A 99 3.75 1.68 10.35
CA ILE A 99 3.92 2.59 9.21
C ILE A 99 2.75 2.45 8.22
N LEU A 100 2.31 1.20 7.97
CA LEU A 100 1.14 0.92 7.15
C LEU A 100 -0.13 1.54 7.74
N SER A 101 -0.35 1.36 9.03
CA SER A 101 -1.50 1.90 9.75
C SER A 101 -1.53 3.43 9.67
N GLU A 102 -0.42 4.09 9.98
CA GLU A 102 -0.33 5.55 9.93
C GLU A 102 -0.58 6.09 8.51
N LEU A 103 0.02 5.49 7.49
CA LEU A 103 -0.18 5.93 6.10
C LEU A 103 -1.62 5.69 5.65
N TYR A 104 -2.20 4.54 5.99
CA TYR A 104 -3.57 4.19 5.64
C TYR A 104 -4.57 5.17 6.28
N GLU A 105 -4.51 5.38 7.59
CA GLU A 105 -5.37 6.31 8.31
C GLU A 105 -5.23 7.74 7.79
N ALA A 106 -3.99 8.18 7.55
CA ALA A 106 -3.73 9.49 6.99
C ALA A 106 -4.38 9.62 5.60
N THR A 107 -4.22 8.63 4.71
CA THR A 107 -4.87 8.69 3.39
C THR A 107 -6.39 8.65 3.47
N LEU A 108 -6.98 7.78 4.30
CA LEU A 108 -8.43 7.67 4.41
C LEU A 108 -9.09 8.93 4.97
N SER A 109 -8.47 9.56 5.96
CA SER A 109 -9.00 10.78 6.58
C SER A 109 -9.17 11.95 5.60
N LEU A 110 -8.43 11.92 4.48
CA LEU A 110 -8.47 12.95 3.43
C LEU A 110 -9.65 12.81 2.47
N LYS A 111 -10.42 11.72 2.53
CA LYS A 111 -11.65 11.59 1.73
C LYS A 111 -12.68 12.65 2.08
N GLU A 112 -12.66 13.15 3.32
CA GLU A 112 -13.65 14.07 3.88
C GLU A 112 -13.06 15.42 4.28
N ARG A 113 -11.76 15.65 4.07
CA ARG A 113 -11.04 16.81 4.59
C ARG A 113 -10.32 17.59 3.48
N PRO A 114 -10.15 18.91 3.66
CA PRO A 114 -9.29 19.69 2.79
C PRO A 114 -7.86 19.15 2.81
N ILE A 115 -7.22 19.11 1.63
CA ILE A 115 -5.87 18.61 1.47
C ILE A 115 -4.93 19.81 1.34
N THR A 116 -4.01 19.96 2.30
CA THR A 116 -3.02 21.04 2.30
C THR A 116 -1.65 20.54 1.79
N PRO A 117 -0.76 21.44 1.32
CA PRO A 117 0.59 21.06 0.90
C PRO A 117 1.40 20.36 1.99
N GLU A 118 1.22 20.73 3.25
CA GLU A 118 1.91 20.11 4.39
C GLU A 118 1.48 18.65 4.56
N ILE A 119 0.18 18.37 4.41
CA ILE A 119 -0.36 17.02 4.45
C ILE A 119 0.20 16.19 3.29
N LEU A 120 0.26 16.75 2.07
CA LEU A 120 0.83 16.05 0.92
C LEU A 120 2.31 15.70 1.13
N SER A 121 3.09 16.63 1.68
CA SER A 121 4.48 16.40 2.05
C SER A 121 4.61 15.30 3.10
N PHE A 122 3.75 15.32 4.12
CA PHE A 122 3.68 14.26 5.12
C PHE A 122 3.38 12.88 4.51
N ILE A 123 2.35 12.77 3.66
CA ILE A 123 2.01 11.52 2.96
C ILE A 123 3.17 11.03 2.09
N SER A 124 3.81 11.92 1.33
CA SER A 124 4.96 11.58 0.49
C SER A 124 6.13 11.03 1.32
N ASN A 125 6.42 11.65 2.46
CA ASN A 125 7.47 11.17 3.36
C ASN A 125 7.12 9.83 4.02
N ARG A 126 5.85 9.63 4.41
CA ARG A 126 5.37 8.35 4.94
C ARG A 126 5.38 7.23 3.90
N LEU A 127 5.04 7.52 2.66
CA LEU A 127 5.17 6.57 1.55
C LEU A 127 6.63 6.17 1.32
N LYS A 128 7.58 7.12 1.32
CA LYS A 128 9.01 6.83 1.23
C LYS A 128 9.47 5.93 2.37
N LEU A 129 9.05 6.25 3.60
CA LEU A 129 9.36 5.44 4.78
C LEU A 129 8.81 4.03 4.65
N LEU A 130 7.56 3.86 4.19
CA LEU A 130 6.97 2.56 3.93
C LEU A 130 7.80 1.74 2.95
N ARG A 131 8.17 2.32 1.79
CA ARG A 131 8.98 1.62 0.78
C ARG A 131 10.35 1.22 1.32
N ASN A 132 11.02 2.10 2.06
CA ASN A 132 12.30 1.80 2.68
C ASN A 132 12.20 0.68 3.70
N MET A 133 11.17 0.70 4.55
CA MET A 133 10.95 -0.36 5.53
C MET A 133 10.59 -1.68 4.85
N ALA A 134 9.67 -1.66 3.88
CA ALA A 134 9.31 -2.82 3.08
C ALA A 134 10.53 -3.46 2.41
N HIS A 135 11.46 -2.64 1.90
CA HIS A 135 12.72 -3.15 1.37
C HIS A 135 13.57 -3.83 2.44
N LYS A 136 13.76 -3.20 3.61
CA LYS A 136 14.51 -3.75 4.75
C LYS A 136 13.95 -5.11 5.19
N VAL A 137 12.62 -5.24 5.28
CA VAL A 137 11.95 -6.46 5.74
C VAL A 137 11.54 -7.41 4.60
N SER A 138 12.10 -7.26 3.39
CA SER A 138 11.80 -8.12 2.24
C SER A 138 10.30 -8.23 1.88
N MET A 139 9.53 -7.16 2.14
CA MET A 139 8.12 -7.01 1.76
C MET A 139 7.92 -5.99 0.64
N MET A 140 9.00 -5.49 0.04
CA MET A 140 8.92 -4.63 -1.14
C MET A 140 8.38 -5.42 -2.34
N PRO A 141 7.35 -4.93 -3.03
CA PRO A 141 6.88 -5.52 -4.27
C PRO A 141 7.97 -5.48 -5.35
N SER A 142 8.04 -6.54 -6.16
CA SER A 142 8.88 -6.55 -7.36
C SER A 142 8.28 -5.65 -8.46
N PRO A 143 9.08 -5.19 -9.44
CA PRO A 143 8.56 -4.45 -10.59
C PRO A 143 7.44 -5.21 -11.32
N GLU A 144 7.56 -6.54 -11.44
CA GLU A 144 6.55 -7.38 -12.08
C GLU A 144 5.21 -7.34 -11.34
N GLU A 145 5.25 -7.36 -10.00
CA GLU A 145 4.06 -7.24 -9.16
C GLU A 145 3.47 -5.83 -9.21
N GLU A 146 4.31 -4.80 -9.21
CA GLU A 146 3.84 -3.41 -9.34
C GLU A 146 3.09 -3.18 -10.67
N ILE A 147 3.48 -3.84 -11.76
CA ILE A 147 2.86 -3.67 -13.09
C ILE A 147 1.84 -4.76 -13.45
N ALA A 148 1.63 -5.76 -12.60
CA ALA A 148 0.81 -6.94 -12.92
C ALA A 148 -0.63 -6.57 -13.33
N GLU A 149 -1.18 -5.53 -12.71
CA GLU A 149 -2.56 -5.05 -12.94
C GLU A 149 -2.65 -3.99 -14.06
N ILE A 150 -1.53 -3.61 -14.67
CA ILE A 150 -1.51 -2.61 -15.74
C ILE A 150 -1.74 -3.32 -17.08
N ASP A 151 -2.76 -2.88 -17.82
CA ASP A 151 -2.91 -3.23 -19.23
C ASP A 151 -1.74 -2.62 -20.02
N LYS A 152 -0.74 -3.47 -20.31
CA LYS A 152 0.48 -3.08 -21.01
C LYS A 152 0.20 -2.51 -22.40
N ALA A 153 -0.82 -3.01 -23.10
CA ALA A 153 -1.17 -2.55 -24.43
C ALA A 153 -1.76 -1.13 -24.37
N LYS A 154 -2.69 -0.91 -23.44
CA LYS A 154 -3.29 0.40 -23.21
C LYS A 154 -2.27 1.42 -22.71
N PHE A 155 -1.37 1.01 -21.80
CA PHE A 155 -0.28 1.85 -21.30
C PHE A 155 0.65 2.27 -22.44
N LYS A 156 1.14 1.32 -23.24
CA LYS A 156 2.04 1.61 -24.37
C LYS A 156 1.40 2.58 -25.36
N LYS A 157 0.11 2.38 -25.70
CA LYS A 157 -0.63 3.28 -26.59
C LYS A 157 -0.70 4.71 -26.03
N ARG A 158 -1.03 4.87 -24.75
CA ARG A 158 -1.10 6.20 -24.11
C ARG A 158 0.26 6.86 -24.00
N PHE A 159 1.29 6.08 -23.68
CA PHE A 159 2.66 6.58 -23.57
C PHE A 159 3.21 7.05 -24.92
N SER A 160 3.00 6.28 -26.00
CA SER A 160 3.36 6.69 -27.36
C SER A 160 2.68 8.00 -27.76
N HIS A 161 1.37 8.10 -27.53
CA HIS A 161 0.63 9.33 -27.83
C HIS A 161 1.12 10.55 -27.04
N PHE A 162 1.47 10.35 -25.77
CA PHE A 162 2.08 11.40 -24.95
C PHE A 162 3.46 11.82 -25.48
N ALA A 163 4.31 10.86 -25.86
CA ALA A 163 5.62 11.14 -26.43
C ALA A 163 5.53 11.90 -27.78
N GLU A 164 4.59 11.52 -28.63
CA GLU A 164 4.29 12.21 -29.90
C GLU A 164 3.84 13.66 -29.63
N THR A 165 2.94 13.87 -28.66
CA THR A 165 2.47 15.21 -28.26
C THR A 165 3.62 16.06 -27.74
N LEU A 166 4.48 15.52 -26.87
CA LEU A 166 5.66 16.23 -26.38
C LEU A 166 6.60 16.60 -27.52
N GLN A 167 6.88 15.67 -28.41
CA GLN A 167 7.76 15.91 -29.56
C GLN A 167 7.21 17.02 -30.45
N ALA A 168 5.91 17.06 -30.71
CA ALA A 168 5.27 18.15 -31.46
C ALA A 168 5.44 19.51 -30.75
N MET A 169 5.24 19.57 -29.44
CA MET A 169 5.42 20.80 -28.65
C MET A 169 6.84 21.36 -28.68
N PHE A 170 7.86 20.51 -28.82
CA PHE A 170 9.27 20.92 -28.87
C PHE A 170 9.82 21.13 -30.29
N ILE A 171 9.07 20.74 -31.33
CA ILE A 171 9.40 21.03 -32.74
C ILE A 171 8.73 22.32 -33.22
N GLU A 172 7.58 22.68 -32.63
CA GLU A 172 6.85 23.92 -32.93
C GLU A 172 7.26 25.13 -32.07
N ALA A 173 8.28 24.98 -31.20
CA ALA A 173 8.87 26.03 -30.38
C ALA A 173 10.25 26.47 -30.92
#